data_AF-A0A935P0G6-F1
#
_entry.id   AF-A0A935P0G6-F1
#
_cell.length_a   1.000
_cell.length_b   1.000
_cell.length_c   1.000
_cell.angle_alpha   90.00
_cell.angle_beta   90.00
_cell.angle_gamma   90.00
#
_symmetry.space_group_name_H-M   'P 1'
#
loop_
_entity.id
_entity.type
_entity.pdbx_description
1 polymer ?
#
loop_
_entity_poly.entity_id
_entity_poly.type
_entity_poly.pdbx_seq_one_letter_code
_entity_poly.pdbx_strand_id
1 'polypeptide(L)'
;MAPAQPAPQQAATTFVTWLGHASALAEVGQARLLFDPLGRSRTRRAGAVDAVLITHSHVDHLNRWSLKAVPRSAQLVVPRGAAAIVADLGFSRVIEVTAGDQLQIAGAEIEAVPTCHDTGRWRKTALPECVGYVVRAAVDDAPAIHHAGDVDFSDHQVFDAIGKRWNLAATLLPVGGMMPVWYYRMRRRALDRGVHIDPDCALDIFERLGARTMVPVHWGTLHLRLGPPSMPRYRLTAQAKARQVEALVSVLGHGDRLPLTAQGKLDDAAGGEAPAEPAEPDEIS
;
A
#
# COMPACT_ATOMS: atom_id res chain seq x y z
N MET A 1 -23.50 42.03 -13.25
CA MET A 1 -22.38 41.09 -13.42
C MET A 1 -22.75 39.80 -12.70
N ALA A 2 -22.92 38.69 -13.42
CA ALA A 2 -23.13 37.40 -12.79
C ALA A 2 -21.84 36.98 -12.06
N PRO A 3 -21.92 36.36 -10.87
CA PRO A 3 -20.74 35.85 -10.19
C PRO A 3 -20.08 34.78 -11.07
N ALA A 4 -18.75 34.89 -11.22
CA ALA A 4 -17.97 33.91 -11.94
C ALA A 4 -18.15 32.54 -11.27
N GLN A 5 -18.59 31.54 -12.04
CA GLN A 5 -18.62 30.16 -11.58
C GLN A 5 -17.18 29.75 -11.22
N PRO A 6 -16.96 29.09 -10.07
CA PRO A 6 -15.66 28.54 -9.74
C PRO A 6 -15.27 27.52 -10.83
N ALA A 7 -14.03 27.60 -11.29
CA ALA A 7 -13.49 26.64 -12.25
C ALA A 7 -13.66 25.22 -11.69
N PRO A 8 -13.98 24.21 -12.54
CA PRO A 8 -14.10 22.84 -12.09
C PRO A 8 -12.78 22.42 -11.44
N GLN A 9 -12.87 22.06 -10.16
CA GLN A 9 -11.75 21.61 -9.36
C GLN A 9 -11.27 20.30 -9.98
N GLN A 10 -10.14 20.33 -10.70
CA GLN A 10 -9.54 19.12 -11.27
C GLN A 10 -9.38 18.11 -10.15
N ALA A 11 -10.03 16.95 -10.28
CA ALA A 11 -9.90 15.85 -9.34
C ALA A 11 -8.41 15.57 -9.14
N ALA A 12 -7.91 15.75 -7.91
CA ALA A 12 -6.51 15.58 -7.57
C ALA A 12 -6.07 14.17 -7.99
N THR A 13 -5.36 14.08 -9.12
CA THR A 13 -5.04 12.78 -9.70
C THR A 13 -3.94 12.15 -8.86
N THR A 14 -4.23 10.98 -8.31
CA THR A 14 -3.31 10.26 -7.44
C THR A 14 -2.63 9.16 -8.23
N PHE A 15 -1.34 8.91 -8.01
CA PHE A 15 -0.59 7.88 -8.72
C PHE A 15 0.25 7.03 -7.77
N VAL A 16 0.45 5.78 -8.15
CA VAL A 16 1.42 4.88 -7.53
C VAL A 16 2.38 4.39 -8.61
N THR A 17 3.68 4.53 -8.38
CA THR A 17 4.72 3.92 -9.20
C THR A 17 5.42 2.83 -8.38
N TRP A 18 5.40 1.58 -8.86
CA TRP A 18 6.11 0.51 -8.17
C TRP A 18 7.57 0.47 -8.62
N LEU A 19 8.50 0.78 -7.71
CA LEU A 19 9.92 0.84 -8.02
C LEU A 19 10.61 -0.51 -7.84
N GLY A 20 10.05 -1.39 -7.02
CA GLY A 20 10.49 -2.77 -6.80
C GLY A 20 10.61 -3.13 -5.32
N HIS A 21 10.46 -4.41 -5.01
CA HIS A 21 10.34 -4.91 -3.64
C HIS A 21 9.16 -4.22 -2.95
N ALA A 22 9.34 -3.64 -1.76
CA ALA A 22 8.38 -2.75 -1.10
C ALA A 22 8.51 -1.28 -1.54
N SER A 23 9.45 -0.93 -2.42
CA SER A 23 9.63 0.46 -2.83
C SER A 23 8.53 0.93 -3.77
N ALA A 24 7.84 1.99 -3.39
CA ALA A 24 6.83 2.64 -4.21
C ALA A 24 6.90 4.16 -4.05
N LEU A 25 6.61 4.88 -5.13
CA LEU A 25 6.39 6.33 -5.10
C LEU A 25 4.90 6.60 -5.20
N ALA A 26 4.34 7.26 -4.18
CA ALA A 26 3.00 7.84 -4.26
C ALA A 26 3.10 9.32 -4.62
N GLU A 27 2.27 9.72 -5.57
CA GLU A 27 2.06 11.12 -5.95
C GLU A 27 0.62 11.47 -5.58
N VAL A 28 0.46 12.34 -4.58
CA VAL A 28 -0.82 12.64 -3.95
C VAL A 28 -0.98 14.16 -3.92
N GLY A 29 -1.81 14.70 -4.81
CA GLY A 29 -1.82 16.14 -5.06
C GLY A 29 -0.45 16.61 -5.56
N GLN A 30 0.20 17.49 -4.81
CA GLN A 30 1.56 17.95 -5.10
C GLN A 30 2.65 17.15 -4.38
N ALA A 31 2.28 16.33 -3.39
CA ALA A 31 3.24 15.60 -2.56
C ALA A 31 3.78 14.38 -3.29
N ARG A 32 5.09 14.14 -3.15
CA ARG A 32 5.80 12.95 -3.63
C ARG A 32 6.38 12.20 -2.44
N LEU A 33 5.79 11.05 -2.14
CA LEU A 33 6.08 10.24 -0.95
C LEU A 33 6.70 8.91 -1.37
N LEU A 34 7.92 8.64 -0.92
CA LEU A 34 8.67 7.44 -1.27
C LEU A 34 8.64 6.42 -0.12
N PHE A 35 8.01 5.28 -0.34
CA PHE A 35 7.98 4.17 0.61
C PHE A 35 9.23 3.29 0.47
N ASP A 36 9.81 2.88 1.59
CA ASP A 36 10.78 1.78 1.73
C ASP A 36 11.78 1.64 0.57
N PRO A 37 12.60 2.67 0.27
CA PRO A 37 13.46 2.67 -0.91
C PRO A 37 14.58 1.62 -0.84
N LEU A 38 14.61 0.73 -1.83
CA LEU A 38 15.59 -0.35 -1.95
C LEU A 38 16.30 -0.35 -3.31
N GLY A 39 17.61 -0.14 -3.29
CA GLY A 39 18.49 -0.08 -4.45
C GLY A 39 18.63 1.35 -4.99
N ARG A 40 19.87 1.88 -4.97
CA ARG A 40 20.19 3.26 -5.37
C ARG A 40 19.65 3.68 -6.74
N SER A 41 19.77 2.82 -7.75
CA SER A 41 19.27 3.15 -9.10
C SER A 41 17.76 3.37 -9.10
N ARG A 42 17.01 2.48 -8.43
CA ARG A 42 15.55 2.60 -8.27
C ARG A 42 15.17 3.82 -7.45
N THR A 43 15.87 4.08 -6.34
CA THR A 43 15.67 5.30 -5.53
C THR A 43 15.87 6.57 -6.36
N ARG A 44 16.90 6.62 -7.22
CA ARG A 44 17.13 7.79 -8.09
C ARG A 44 16.04 7.98 -9.13
N ARG A 45 15.42 6.89 -9.62
CA ARG A 45 14.27 6.99 -10.55
C ARG A 45 13.06 7.66 -9.91
N ALA A 46 12.93 7.59 -8.58
CA ALA A 46 11.87 8.31 -7.86
C ALA A 46 12.01 9.83 -7.98
N GLY A 47 13.18 10.36 -8.38
CA GLY A 47 13.44 11.79 -8.49
C GLY A 47 13.51 12.51 -7.14
N ALA A 48 13.23 13.81 -7.14
CA ALA A 48 13.07 14.58 -5.91
C ALA A 48 11.74 14.19 -5.23
N VAL A 49 11.78 14.04 -3.91
CA VAL A 49 10.64 13.62 -3.08
C VAL A 49 10.56 14.51 -1.86
N ASP A 50 9.35 14.71 -1.33
CA ASP A 50 9.11 15.53 -0.15
C ASP A 50 9.35 14.76 1.15
N ALA A 51 9.00 13.47 1.13
CA ALA A 51 9.20 12.57 2.26
C ALA A 51 9.59 11.16 1.82
N VAL A 52 10.37 10.51 2.68
CA VAL A 52 10.59 9.07 2.66
C VAL A 52 9.89 8.47 3.87
N LEU A 53 9.05 7.47 3.64
CA LEU A 53 8.26 6.79 4.67
C LEU A 53 8.80 5.37 4.85
N ILE A 54 9.39 5.10 6.01
CA ILE A 54 9.96 3.78 6.35
C ILE A 54 8.98 3.03 7.24
N THR A 55 8.61 1.81 6.85
CA THR A 55 7.62 1.00 7.59
C THR A 55 8.22 0.28 8.79
N HIS A 56 9.45 -0.23 8.64
CA HIS A 56 10.18 -0.95 9.69
C HIS A 56 11.68 -1.01 9.41
N SER A 57 12.46 -1.48 10.40
CA SER A 57 13.93 -1.36 10.40
C SER A 57 14.69 -2.50 9.69
N HIS A 58 14.00 -3.45 9.04
CA HIS A 58 14.68 -4.49 8.26
C HIS A 58 15.43 -3.90 7.07
N VAL A 59 16.56 -4.51 6.70
CA VAL A 59 17.54 -3.95 5.75
C VAL A 59 16.97 -3.77 4.34
N ASP A 60 15.95 -4.53 3.99
CA ASP A 60 15.24 -4.46 2.71
C ASP A 60 14.12 -3.40 2.67
N HIS A 61 13.79 -2.78 3.81
CA HIS A 61 12.88 -1.63 3.93
C HIS A 61 13.62 -0.34 4.35
N LEU A 62 14.42 -0.42 5.42
CA LEU A 62 15.35 0.61 5.86
C LEU A 62 16.76 0.34 5.30
N ASN A 63 16.91 0.59 3.99
CA ASN A 63 18.20 0.43 3.34
C ASN A 63 19.03 1.72 3.36
N ARG A 64 19.97 1.83 4.30
CA ARG A 64 20.87 3.00 4.44
C ARG A 64 21.61 3.37 3.14
N TRP A 65 22.01 2.39 2.32
CA TRP A 65 22.68 2.65 1.05
C TRP A 65 21.78 3.32 0.02
N SER A 66 20.49 2.98 0.04
CA SER A 66 19.47 3.55 -0.84
C SER A 66 19.06 4.94 -0.37
N LEU A 67 18.89 5.13 0.95
CA LEU A 67 18.64 6.43 1.57
C LEU A 67 19.72 7.48 1.22
N LYS A 68 20.98 7.06 1.08
CA LYS A 68 22.06 7.96 0.62
C LYS A 68 21.82 8.55 -0.79
N ALA A 69 20.93 7.98 -1.60
CA ALA A 69 20.56 8.52 -2.91
C ALA A 69 19.39 9.53 -2.86
N VAL A 70 18.76 9.71 -1.70
CA VAL A 70 17.66 10.67 -1.50
C VAL A 70 18.24 12.06 -1.18
N PRO A 71 17.66 13.15 -1.74
CA PRO A 71 17.99 14.51 -1.35
C PRO A 71 17.79 14.73 0.16
N ARG A 72 18.75 15.37 0.83
CA ARG A 72 18.69 15.59 2.29
C ARG A 72 17.67 16.64 2.73
N SER A 73 17.08 17.37 1.77
CA SER A 73 15.94 18.25 1.98
C SER A 73 14.62 17.49 2.19
N ALA A 74 14.53 16.23 1.77
CA ALA A 74 13.37 15.39 2.03
C ALA A 74 13.26 15.10 3.54
N GLN A 75 12.02 15.01 4.04
CA GLN A 75 11.79 14.56 5.41
C GLN A 75 11.89 13.04 5.48
N LEU A 76 12.60 12.51 6.47
CA LEU A 76 12.72 11.06 6.68
C LEU A 76 11.83 10.65 7.85
N VAL A 77 10.73 9.95 7.55
CA VAL A 77 9.82 9.40 8.55
C VAL A 77 10.19 7.94 8.81
N VAL A 78 10.44 7.60 10.07
CA VAL A 78 10.85 6.26 10.49
C VAL A 78 10.01 5.82 11.70
N PRO A 79 9.87 4.52 11.95
CA PRO A 79 9.17 4.04 13.13
C PRO A 79 9.94 4.38 14.39
N ARG A 80 9.24 4.49 15.52
CA ARG A 80 9.85 4.76 16.82
C ARG A 80 10.98 3.76 17.14
N GLY A 81 12.13 4.30 17.55
CA GLY A 81 13.34 3.55 17.87
C GLY A 81 14.32 3.41 16.69
N ALA A 82 13.93 3.81 15.48
CA ALA A 82 14.78 3.69 14.29
C ALA A 82 15.64 4.93 14.00
N ALA A 83 15.44 6.07 14.68
CA ALA A 83 16.20 7.29 14.39
C ALA A 83 17.72 7.11 14.51
N ALA A 84 18.18 6.36 15.51
CA ALA A 84 19.61 6.06 15.69
C ALA A 84 20.23 5.31 14.49
N ILE A 85 19.42 4.53 13.76
CA ILE A 85 19.85 3.79 12.57
C ILE A 85 20.09 4.73 11.39
N VAL A 86 19.59 5.96 11.41
CA VAL A 86 19.69 6.91 10.28
C VAL A 86 20.34 8.25 10.65
N ALA A 87 20.73 8.43 11.91
CA ALA A 87 21.21 9.70 12.46
C ALA A 87 22.41 10.30 11.68
N ASP A 88 23.33 9.46 11.21
CA ASP A 88 24.53 9.88 10.47
C ASP A 88 24.29 10.11 8.97
N LEU A 89 23.06 9.94 8.47
CA LEU A 89 22.75 10.14 7.06
C LEU A 89 22.54 11.62 6.71
N GLY A 90 22.38 12.51 7.69
CA GLY A 90 22.33 13.96 7.49
C GLY A 90 21.07 14.47 6.78
N PHE A 91 19.93 13.81 6.98
CA PHE A 91 18.62 14.37 6.59
C PHE A 91 18.32 15.60 7.45
N SER A 92 17.73 16.64 6.85
CA SER A 92 17.39 17.89 7.56
C SER A 92 16.35 17.67 8.65
N ARG A 93 15.47 16.68 8.48
CA ARG A 93 14.43 16.31 9.43
C ARG A 93 14.22 14.80 9.45
N VAL A 94 14.40 14.20 10.61
CA VAL A 94 14.04 12.81 10.90
C VAL A 94 12.87 12.83 11.89
N ILE A 95 11.79 12.13 11.57
CA ILE A 95 10.56 12.07 12.37
C ILE A 95 10.34 10.62 12.78
N GLU A 96 10.29 10.36 14.08
CA GLU A 96 9.88 9.06 14.59
C GLU A 96 8.36 9.02 14.77
N VAL A 97 7.74 7.94 14.30
CA VAL A 97 6.28 7.73 14.39
C VAL A 97 5.92 6.39 15.02
N THR A 98 4.75 6.36 15.65
CA THR A 98 4.03 5.15 16.08
C THR A 98 2.69 5.06 15.36
N ALA A 99 2.06 3.88 15.42
CA ALA A 99 0.68 3.75 14.98
C ALA A 99 -0.24 4.75 15.70
N GLY A 100 -1.04 5.48 14.93
CA GLY A 100 -1.92 6.57 15.37
C GLY A 100 -1.35 7.98 15.13
N ASP A 101 -0.04 8.12 14.89
CA ASP A 101 0.55 9.42 14.60
C ASP A 101 0.13 9.93 13.21
N GLN A 102 -0.13 11.24 13.14
CA GLN A 102 -0.55 11.93 11.92
C GLN A 102 0.45 13.04 11.57
N LEU A 103 0.78 13.13 10.29
CA LEU A 103 1.69 14.12 9.72
C LEU A 103 1.04 14.83 8.53
N GLN A 104 1.42 16.09 8.31
CA GLN A 104 1.12 16.80 7.08
C GLN A 104 2.43 17.20 6.39
N ILE A 105 2.63 16.74 5.16
CA ILE A 105 3.84 17.00 4.37
C ILE A 105 3.43 17.35 2.94
N ALA A 106 3.84 18.52 2.46
CA ALA A 106 3.60 18.99 1.09
C ALA A 106 2.12 18.91 0.63
N GLY A 107 1.17 19.15 1.55
CA GLY A 107 -0.27 19.08 1.26
C GLY A 107 -0.86 17.66 1.26
N ALA A 108 -0.09 16.63 1.61
CA ALA A 108 -0.59 15.30 1.91
C ALA A 108 -0.76 15.08 3.41
N GLU A 109 -1.85 14.41 3.78
CA GLU A 109 -2.04 13.82 5.10
C GLU A 109 -1.47 12.41 5.09
N ILE A 110 -0.71 12.09 6.13
CA ILE A 110 -0.03 10.82 6.31
C ILE A 110 -0.38 10.33 7.71
N GLU A 111 -0.94 9.13 7.81
CA GLU A 111 -1.15 8.46 9.08
C GLU A 111 -0.30 7.20 9.15
N ALA A 112 0.46 7.06 10.24
CA ALA A 112 1.08 5.79 10.58
C ALA A 112 0.00 4.87 11.17
N VAL A 113 -0.25 3.74 10.52
CA VAL A 113 -1.29 2.78 10.93
C VAL A 113 -0.67 1.53 11.55
N PRO A 114 -1.39 0.80 12.41
CA PRO A 114 -0.87 -0.43 12.99
C PRO A 114 -0.49 -1.45 11.92
N THR A 115 0.60 -2.16 12.15
CA THR A 115 1.06 -3.27 11.32
C THR A 115 1.73 -4.30 12.21
N CYS A 116 1.33 -5.56 12.07
CA CYS A 116 1.93 -6.65 12.82
C CYS A 116 3.06 -7.26 12.00
N HIS A 117 4.31 -7.11 12.43
CA HIS A 117 5.47 -7.81 11.87
C HIS A 117 6.45 -8.18 12.98
N ASP A 118 7.32 -9.17 12.75
CA ASP A 118 8.29 -9.58 13.77
C ASP A 118 9.29 -8.45 14.04
N THR A 119 9.19 -7.82 15.20
CA THR A 119 10.22 -6.96 15.76
C THR A 119 11.30 -7.79 16.47
N GLY A 120 11.64 -8.95 15.94
CA GLY A 120 12.65 -9.88 16.45
C GLY A 120 12.39 -10.40 17.86
N ARG A 121 11.26 -11.10 18.05
CA ARG A 121 10.76 -11.76 19.28
C ARG A 121 11.79 -12.63 20.05
N TRP A 122 12.97 -12.88 19.47
CA TRP A 122 14.06 -13.67 20.03
C TRP A 122 15.31 -12.86 20.45
N ARG A 123 15.26 -11.53 20.43
CA ARG A 123 16.39 -10.66 20.83
C ARG A 123 16.11 -9.95 22.15
N LYS A 124 17.17 -9.79 22.97
CA LYS A 124 17.12 -9.22 24.33
C LYS A 124 16.90 -7.70 24.39
N THR A 125 16.85 -7.01 23.26
CA THR A 125 16.67 -5.54 23.16
C THR A 125 15.34 -5.23 22.49
N ALA A 126 14.61 -4.22 22.97
CA ALA A 126 13.46 -3.67 22.25
C ALA A 126 13.91 -3.23 20.86
N LEU A 127 13.35 -3.83 19.81
CA LEU A 127 13.62 -3.44 18.43
C LEU A 127 12.68 -2.30 18.02
N PRO A 128 13.05 -1.51 17.00
CA PRO A 128 12.19 -0.45 16.50
C PRO A 128 10.81 -0.98 16.11
N GLU A 129 9.78 -0.15 16.30
CA GLU A 129 8.40 -0.48 15.97
C GLU A 129 8.20 -0.76 14.47
N CYS A 130 7.04 -1.32 14.11
CA CYS A 130 6.59 -1.49 12.73
C CYS A 130 5.28 -0.74 12.53
N VAL A 131 5.17 0.00 11.43
CA VAL A 131 3.96 0.74 11.05
C VAL A 131 3.68 0.55 9.57
N GLY A 132 2.40 0.58 9.21
CA GLY A 132 1.96 0.84 7.85
C GLY A 132 1.72 2.34 7.66
N TYR A 133 1.37 2.76 6.45
CA TYR A 133 0.99 4.14 6.18
C TYR A 133 -0.31 4.21 5.39
N VAL A 134 -1.16 5.17 5.73
CA VAL A 134 -2.24 5.64 4.86
C VAL A 134 -1.92 7.07 4.46
N VAL A 135 -1.94 7.35 3.15
CA VAL A 135 -1.64 8.69 2.61
C VAL A 135 -2.75 9.16 1.68
N ARG A 136 -3.12 10.44 1.80
CA ARG A 136 -4.14 11.08 0.94
C ARG A 136 -3.88 12.58 0.81
N ALA A 137 -4.51 13.21 -0.17
CA ALA A 137 -4.45 14.66 -0.29
C ALA A 137 -5.21 15.30 0.88
N ALA A 138 -4.74 16.44 1.39
CA ALA A 138 -5.41 17.20 2.45
C ALA A 138 -6.63 17.96 1.91
N VAL A 139 -7.56 17.21 1.31
CA VAL A 139 -8.86 17.68 0.83
C VAL A 139 -9.92 16.65 1.20
N ASP A 140 -11.16 17.09 1.33
CA ASP A 140 -12.26 16.21 1.73
C ASP A 140 -12.48 15.09 0.71
N ASP A 141 -12.81 13.90 1.23
CA ASP A 141 -13.07 12.67 0.45
C ASP A 141 -11.95 12.25 -0.53
N ALA A 142 -10.73 12.76 -0.36
CA ALA A 142 -9.59 12.35 -1.17
C ALA A 142 -9.36 10.83 -1.09
N PRO A 143 -9.23 10.12 -2.23
CA PRO A 143 -8.88 8.71 -2.21
C PRO A 143 -7.53 8.51 -1.54
N ALA A 144 -7.44 7.48 -0.70
CA ALA A 144 -6.24 7.18 0.06
C ALA A 144 -5.47 5.99 -0.54
N ILE A 145 -4.14 6.02 -0.38
CA ILE A 145 -3.25 4.89 -0.64
C ILE A 145 -2.82 4.31 0.70
N HIS A 146 -2.98 3.00 0.85
CA HIS A 146 -2.43 2.26 1.98
C HIS A 146 -1.16 1.54 1.56
N HIS A 147 -0.11 1.61 2.37
CA HIS A 147 1.11 0.81 2.26
C HIS A 147 1.30 0.01 3.54
N ALA A 148 1.14 -1.30 3.46
CA ALA A 148 1.13 -2.16 4.64
C ALA A 148 2.52 -2.38 5.25
N GLY A 149 3.60 -2.14 4.49
CA GLY A 149 4.91 -2.65 4.85
C GLY A 149 4.93 -4.17 4.77
N ASP A 150 5.67 -4.80 5.66
CA ASP A 150 5.52 -6.23 5.90
C ASP A 150 4.44 -6.48 6.94
N VAL A 151 3.59 -7.47 6.69
CA VAL A 151 2.52 -7.85 7.61
C VAL A 151 2.55 -9.34 7.88
N ASP A 152 2.08 -9.67 9.07
CA ASP A 152 1.60 -10.97 9.52
C ASP A 152 0.07 -10.98 9.47
N PHE A 153 -0.48 -12.14 9.14
CA PHE A 153 -1.91 -12.39 9.07
C PHE A 153 -2.56 -12.63 10.45
N SER A 154 -1.78 -12.71 11.53
CA SER A 154 -2.27 -13.10 12.85
C SER A 154 -3.29 -12.15 13.49
N ASP A 155 -3.47 -10.92 12.96
CA ASP A 155 -4.45 -9.95 13.44
C ASP A 155 -5.25 -9.30 12.29
N HIS A 156 -6.41 -9.86 12.02
CA HIS A 156 -7.33 -9.35 11.01
C HIS A 156 -8.05 -8.04 11.40
N GLN A 157 -8.18 -7.77 12.70
CA GLN A 157 -9.02 -6.66 13.19
C GLN A 157 -8.44 -5.31 12.80
N VAL A 158 -7.10 -5.23 12.73
CA VAL A 158 -6.38 -4.04 12.26
C VAL A 158 -6.80 -3.68 10.84
N PHE A 159 -6.86 -4.64 9.92
CA PHE A 159 -7.22 -4.37 8.53
C PHE A 159 -8.70 -4.02 8.35
N ASP A 160 -9.59 -4.66 9.10
CA ASP A 160 -11.01 -4.30 9.13
C ASP A 160 -11.20 -2.85 9.62
N ALA A 161 -10.44 -2.42 10.64
CA ALA A 161 -10.49 -1.06 11.17
C ALA A 161 -9.95 -0.02 10.18
N ILE A 162 -8.86 -0.33 9.47
CA ILE A 162 -8.30 0.54 8.42
C ILE A 162 -9.32 0.71 7.28
N GLY A 163 -9.91 -0.40 6.78
CA GLY A 163 -10.88 -0.35 5.68
C GLY A 163 -12.17 0.39 6.02
N LYS A 164 -12.63 0.32 7.27
CA LYS A 164 -13.80 1.10 7.73
C LYS A 164 -13.54 2.59 7.85
N ARG A 165 -12.29 2.98 8.14
CA ARG A 165 -11.92 4.37 8.39
C ARG A 165 -11.56 5.13 7.11
N TRP A 166 -11.04 4.43 6.10
CA TRP A 166 -10.46 5.07 4.92
C TRP A 166 -11.08 4.58 3.63
N ASN A 167 -11.38 5.51 2.73
CA ASN A 167 -11.72 5.21 1.34
C ASN A 167 -10.45 4.91 0.54
N LEU A 168 -10.02 3.66 0.54
CA LEU A 168 -8.77 3.22 -0.08
C LEU A 168 -8.93 3.02 -1.60
N ALA A 169 -8.31 3.89 -2.39
CA ALA A 169 -8.19 3.66 -3.83
C ALA A 169 -7.18 2.57 -4.16
N ALA A 170 -6.11 2.46 -3.39
CA ALA A 170 -5.15 1.37 -3.53
C ALA A 170 -4.61 0.90 -2.18
N THR A 171 -4.25 -0.38 -2.12
CA THR A 171 -3.45 -0.97 -1.05
C THR A 171 -2.23 -1.67 -1.63
N LEU A 172 -1.06 -1.39 -1.07
CA LEU A 172 0.20 -2.03 -1.38
C LEU A 172 0.44 -3.12 -0.34
N LEU A 173 0.30 -4.38 -0.76
CA LEU A 173 0.38 -5.55 0.11
C LEU A 173 1.53 -6.46 -0.29
N PRO A 174 2.35 -6.93 0.67
CA PRO A 174 3.42 -7.87 0.38
C PRO A 174 2.82 -9.21 -0.04
N VAL A 175 3.35 -9.81 -1.11
CA VAL A 175 2.91 -11.15 -1.57
C VAL A 175 4.04 -12.18 -1.54
N GLY A 176 5.25 -11.74 -1.20
CA GLY A 176 6.44 -12.57 -1.11
C GLY A 176 7.31 -12.21 0.08
N GLY A 177 8.42 -12.92 0.26
CA GLY A 177 9.45 -12.63 1.26
C GLY A 177 10.79 -13.22 0.80
N MET A 178 11.75 -13.45 1.69
CA MET A 178 13.05 -14.05 1.32
C MET A 178 13.07 -15.59 1.19
N MET A 179 11.96 -16.26 1.53
CA MET A 179 11.76 -17.70 1.48
C MET A 179 10.63 -18.13 0.51
N PRO A 180 10.59 -19.40 0.06
CA PRO A 180 9.51 -19.91 -0.79
C PRO A 180 8.16 -19.95 -0.10
N VAL A 181 7.07 -19.90 -0.88
CA VAL A 181 5.70 -19.88 -0.34
C VAL A 181 5.37 -21.11 0.52
N TRP A 182 5.84 -22.30 0.16
CA TRP A 182 5.59 -23.51 0.95
C TRP A 182 6.18 -23.41 2.37
N TYR A 183 7.28 -22.68 2.55
CA TYR A 183 7.94 -22.50 3.83
C TYR A 183 7.08 -21.66 4.77
N TYR A 184 6.48 -20.56 4.27
CA TYR A 184 5.55 -19.74 5.04
C TYR A 184 4.30 -20.51 5.43
N ARG A 185 3.72 -21.30 4.52
CA ARG A 185 2.56 -22.14 4.84
C ARG A 185 2.85 -23.19 5.92
N MET A 186 4.02 -23.82 5.85
CA MET A 186 4.46 -24.76 6.88
C MET A 186 4.64 -24.05 8.23
N ARG A 187 5.31 -22.87 8.24
CA ARG A 187 5.51 -22.10 9.46
C ARG A 187 4.22 -21.54 10.04
N ARG A 188 3.27 -21.06 9.24
CA ARG A 188 1.95 -20.58 9.70
C ARG A 188 1.23 -21.64 10.55
N ARG A 189 1.33 -22.91 10.16
CA ARG A 189 0.74 -24.03 10.91
C ARG A 189 1.43 -24.31 12.25
N ALA A 190 2.65 -23.80 12.47
CA ALA A 190 3.48 -24.07 13.65
C ALA A 190 3.76 -22.83 14.51
N LEU A 191 3.74 -21.63 13.94
CA LEU A 191 4.16 -20.35 14.51
C LEU A 191 3.33 -19.24 13.85
N ASP A 192 2.14 -18.98 14.38
CA ASP A 192 1.18 -17.99 13.87
C ASP A 192 1.52 -16.55 14.30
N ARG A 193 2.82 -16.23 14.46
CA ARG A 193 3.33 -14.94 14.98
C ARG A 193 4.72 -14.62 14.42
N GLY A 194 4.80 -13.73 13.45
CA GLY A 194 6.01 -13.07 12.96
C GLY A 194 6.53 -13.54 11.60
N VAL A 195 5.67 -14.03 10.69
CA VAL A 195 6.12 -14.51 9.37
C VAL A 195 5.38 -13.78 8.25
N HIS A 196 6.10 -13.37 7.19
CA HIS A 196 5.49 -12.75 6.00
C HIS A 196 4.28 -13.55 5.50
N ILE A 197 3.23 -12.84 5.09
CA ILE A 197 2.06 -13.44 4.44
C ILE A 197 2.40 -14.07 3.08
N ASP A 198 1.57 -15.03 2.67
CA ASP A 198 1.57 -15.57 1.31
C ASP A 198 0.54 -14.86 0.41
N PRO A 199 0.55 -15.10 -0.92
CA PRO A 199 -0.39 -14.44 -1.84
C PRO A 199 -1.87 -14.66 -1.51
N ASP A 200 -2.22 -15.81 -0.91
CA ASP A 200 -3.60 -16.12 -0.53
C ASP A 200 -4.04 -15.24 0.66
N CYS A 201 -3.19 -15.14 1.68
CA CYS A 201 -3.40 -14.21 2.81
C CYS A 201 -3.47 -12.75 2.35
N ALA A 202 -2.67 -12.36 1.35
CA ALA A 202 -2.69 -11.00 0.82
C ALA A 202 -4.04 -10.66 0.17
N LEU A 203 -4.68 -11.61 -0.52
CA LEU A 203 -6.03 -11.45 -1.07
C LEU A 203 -7.08 -11.36 0.04
N ASP A 204 -6.97 -12.18 1.10
CA ASP A 204 -7.87 -12.10 2.25
C ASP A 204 -7.77 -10.73 2.96
N ILE A 205 -6.56 -10.18 3.11
CA ILE A 205 -6.37 -8.82 3.66
C ILE A 205 -6.93 -7.76 2.72
N PHE A 206 -6.74 -7.92 1.41
CA PHE A 206 -7.27 -7.00 0.41
C PHE A 206 -8.81 -6.88 0.49
N GLU A 207 -9.51 -8.02 0.59
CA GLU A 207 -10.96 -8.07 0.75
C GLU A 207 -11.41 -7.35 2.03
N ARG A 208 -10.71 -7.55 3.15
CA ARG A 208 -11.00 -6.89 4.45
C ARG A 208 -10.79 -5.39 4.44
N LEU A 209 -9.74 -4.94 3.75
CA LEU A 209 -9.46 -3.52 3.57
C LEU A 209 -10.50 -2.81 2.71
N GLY A 210 -11.24 -3.55 1.86
CA GLY A 210 -12.21 -2.96 0.94
C GLY A 210 -11.60 -1.98 -0.06
N ALA A 211 -10.30 -2.11 -0.34
CA ALA A 211 -9.61 -1.22 -1.27
C ALA A 211 -10.04 -1.50 -2.72
N ARG A 212 -10.06 -0.46 -3.57
CA ARG A 212 -10.48 -0.61 -4.98
C ARG A 212 -9.44 -1.35 -5.82
N THR A 213 -8.17 -1.23 -5.48
CA THR A 213 -7.08 -1.87 -6.22
C THR A 213 -6.00 -2.39 -5.27
N MET A 214 -5.59 -3.64 -5.49
CA MET A 214 -4.41 -4.23 -4.86
C MET A 214 -3.19 -4.05 -5.77
N VAL A 215 -2.11 -3.48 -5.24
CA VAL A 215 -0.80 -3.45 -5.90
C VAL A 215 0.12 -4.40 -5.11
N PRO A 216 0.45 -5.58 -5.64
CA PRO A 216 1.30 -6.53 -4.92
C PRO A 216 2.75 -6.07 -4.90
N VAL A 217 3.33 -6.03 -3.70
CA VAL A 217 4.73 -5.65 -3.46
C VAL A 217 5.54 -6.82 -2.84
N HIS A 218 6.81 -6.57 -2.53
CA HIS A 218 7.69 -7.54 -1.87
C HIS A 218 7.97 -8.82 -2.71
N TRP A 219 8.03 -8.67 -4.03
CA TRP A 219 8.39 -9.74 -4.98
C TRP A 219 9.36 -9.25 -6.08
N GLY A 220 9.93 -10.18 -6.85
CA GLY A 220 10.63 -9.90 -8.10
C GLY A 220 11.98 -9.17 -7.99
N THR A 221 12.47 -8.87 -6.78
CA THR A 221 13.58 -7.93 -6.58
C THR A 221 14.76 -8.50 -5.79
N LEU A 222 14.50 -9.33 -4.77
CA LEU A 222 15.53 -10.09 -4.05
C LEU A 222 15.51 -11.55 -4.49
N HIS A 223 16.68 -12.19 -4.53
CA HIS A 223 16.80 -13.60 -4.90
C HIS A 223 16.32 -14.47 -3.75
N LEU A 224 15.30 -15.28 -4.02
CA LEU A 224 14.88 -16.36 -3.14
C LEU A 224 15.91 -17.49 -3.21
N ARG A 225 16.32 -18.03 -2.05
CA ARG A 225 17.29 -19.13 -1.97
C ARG A 225 16.81 -20.42 -2.67
N LEU A 226 15.50 -20.56 -2.91
CA LEU A 226 14.85 -21.82 -3.31
C LEU A 226 13.72 -21.62 -4.34
N GLY A 227 13.79 -20.61 -5.23
CA GLY A 227 12.82 -20.40 -6.31
C GLY A 227 13.03 -19.13 -7.12
N PRO A 228 12.33 -18.94 -8.26
CA PRO A 228 12.44 -17.71 -9.04
C PRO A 228 11.78 -16.53 -8.28
N PRO A 229 12.36 -15.31 -8.31
CA PRO A 229 11.80 -14.12 -7.65
C PRO A 229 10.37 -13.76 -8.08
N SER A 230 9.96 -14.25 -9.25
CA SER A 230 8.62 -14.09 -9.82
C SER A 230 7.58 -15.08 -9.30
N MET A 231 7.96 -16.15 -8.57
CA MET A 231 7.02 -17.16 -8.06
C MET A 231 5.82 -16.56 -7.30
N PRO A 232 6.00 -15.57 -6.40
CA PRO A 232 4.87 -14.96 -5.69
C PRO A 232 3.82 -14.35 -6.62
N ARG A 233 4.26 -13.64 -7.67
CA ARG A 233 3.37 -12.99 -8.63
C ARG A 233 2.51 -14.01 -9.39
N TYR A 234 3.11 -15.13 -9.81
CA TYR A 234 2.41 -16.15 -10.58
C TYR A 234 1.33 -16.82 -9.73
N ARG A 235 1.64 -17.10 -8.46
CA ARG A 235 0.66 -17.64 -7.52
C ARG A 235 -0.47 -16.65 -7.24
N LEU A 236 -0.14 -15.37 -7.00
CA LEU A 236 -1.15 -14.33 -6.79
C LEU A 236 -2.11 -14.25 -7.98
N THR A 237 -1.58 -14.17 -9.21
CA THR A 237 -2.40 -14.11 -10.42
C THR A 237 -3.30 -15.32 -10.57
N ALA A 238 -2.80 -16.52 -10.28
CA ALA A 238 -3.61 -17.74 -10.32
C ALA A 238 -4.74 -17.73 -9.28
N GLN A 239 -4.46 -17.27 -8.05
CA GLN A 239 -5.47 -17.18 -6.98
C GLN A 239 -6.49 -16.07 -7.24
N ALA A 240 -6.05 -14.89 -7.70
CA ALA A 240 -6.95 -13.80 -8.07
C ALA A 240 -7.94 -14.24 -9.16
N LYS A 241 -7.46 -14.97 -10.18
CA LYS A 241 -8.31 -15.56 -11.22
C LYS A 241 -9.29 -16.61 -10.66
N ALA A 242 -8.83 -17.47 -9.75
CA ALA A 242 -9.70 -18.47 -9.12
C ALA A 242 -10.81 -17.84 -8.27
N ARG A 243 -10.55 -16.65 -7.70
CA ARG A 243 -11.52 -15.85 -6.92
C ARG A 243 -12.32 -14.85 -7.77
N GLN A 244 -12.04 -14.73 -9.08
CA GLN A 244 -12.65 -13.76 -10.00
C GLN A 244 -12.44 -12.29 -9.58
N VAL A 245 -11.28 -11.98 -8.99
CA VAL A 245 -10.90 -10.63 -8.55
C VAL A 245 -9.68 -10.08 -9.29
N GLU A 246 -9.25 -10.72 -10.38
CA GLU A 246 -8.06 -10.32 -11.13
C GLU A 246 -8.14 -8.89 -11.68
N ALA A 247 -9.34 -8.39 -11.97
CA ALA A 247 -9.57 -7.01 -12.41
C ALA A 247 -9.21 -5.96 -11.33
N LEU A 248 -9.18 -6.38 -10.06
CA LEU A 248 -8.86 -5.53 -8.92
C LEU A 248 -7.37 -5.63 -8.51
N VAL A 249 -6.60 -6.52 -9.15
CA VAL A 249 -5.17 -6.75 -8.83
C VAL A 249 -4.29 -6.21 -9.94
N SER A 250 -3.58 -5.11 -9.67
CA SER A 250 -2.66 -4.46 -10.61
C SER A 250 -1.22 -4.93 -10.41
N VAL A 251 -0.81 -5.99 -11.11
CA VAL A 251 0.58 -6.48 -11.09
C VAL A 251 1.47 -5.59 -11.97
N LEU A 252 2.18 -4.65 -11.35
CA LEU A 252 3.04 -3.70 -12.03
C LEU A 252 4.44 -4.27 -12.34
N GLY A 253 5.08 -3.78 -13.40
CA GLY A 253 6.51 -3.89 -13.65
C GLY A 253 7.32 -2.83 -12.90
N HIS A 254 8.65 -2.99 -12.84
CA HIS A 254 9.54 -2.03 -12.18
C HIS A 254 9.55 -0.68 -12.91
N GLY A 255 8.98 0.34 -12.27
CA GLY A 255 8.84 1.68 -12.82
C GLY A 255 7.48 1.94 -13.47
N ASP A 256 6.60 0.94 -13.54
CA ASP A 256 5.25 1.13 -14.06
C ASP A 256 4.45 2.03 -13.10
N ARG A 257 3.65 2.91 -13.69
CA ARG A 257 2.87 3.94 -13.01
C ARG A 257 1.39 3.67 -13.20
N LEU A 258 0.66 3.59 -12.09
CA LEU A 258 -0.78 3.35 -12.02
C LEU A 258 -1.50 4.64 -11.60
N PRO A 259 -2.37 5.21 -12.44
CA PRO A 259 -3.31 6.25 -12.02
C PRO A 259 -4.40 5.66 -11.11
N LEU A 260 -4.70 6.35 -10.02
CA LEU A 260 -5.78 6.03 -9.10
C LEU A 260 -6.87 7.08 -9.23
N THR A 261 -8.01 6.69 -9.77
CA THR A 261 -9.15 7.59 -9.96
C THR A 261 -10.02 7.64 -8.69
N ALA A 262 -10.52 8.83 -8.37
CA ALA A 262 -11.65 8.97 -7.47
C ALA A 262 -12.90 8.52 -8.24
N GLN A 263 -13.60 7.47 -7.81
CA GLN A 263 -15.01 7.32 -8.16
C GLN A 263 -15.81 8.35 -7.36
N GLY A 264 -16.66 9.11 -8.05
CA GLY A 264 -17.79 9.78 -7.42
C GLY A 264 -18.68 8.75 -6.73
N LYS A 265 -19.42 9.17 -5.71
CA LYS A 265 -20.49 8.34 -5.13
C LYS A 265 -21.32 7.80 -6.30
N LEU A 266 -21.58 6.49 -6.31
CA LEU A 266 -22.68 5.95 -7.09
C LEU A 266 -23.93 6.61 -6.50
N ASP A 267 -24.44 7.62 -7.16
CA ASP A 267 -25.76 8.17 -6.84
C ASP A 267 -26.78 7.04 -7.03
N ASP A 268 -27.68 6.92 -6.06
CA ASP A 268 -28.85 6.06 -6.10
C ASP A 268 -29.73 6.43 -7.31
N ALA A 269 -29.42 5.86 -8.47
CA ALA A 269 -30.27 5.87 -9.65
C ALA A 269 -30.83 4.45 -9.88
N ALA A 270 -31.44 3.89 -8.84
CA ALA A 270 -32.42 2.81 -8.98
C ALA A 270 -33.84 3.41 -8.93
N GLY A 271 -34.09 4.38 -9.81
CA GLY A 271 -35.43 4.83 -10.21
C GLY A 271 -35.76 4.23 -11.56
N GLY A 272 -35.87 2.90 -11.63
CA GLY A 272 -36.31 2.18 -12.83
C GLY A 272 -37.75 1.73 -12.65
N GLU A 273 -38.66 2.39 -13.35
CA GLU A 273 -40.06 1.99 -13.55
C GLU A 273 -40.20 0.49 -13.81
N ALA A 274 -41.14 -0.16 -13.12
CA ALA A 274 -41.53 -1.52 -13.39
C ALA A 274 -42.13 -1.62 -14.81
N PRO A 275 -41.71 -2.58 -15.65
CA PRO A 275 -42.34 -2.79 -16.95
C PRO A 275 -43.75 -3.35 -16.76
N ALA A 276 -44.70 -2.78 -17.52
CA ALA A 276 -46.09 -3.20 -17.58
C ALA A 276 -46.26 -4.64 -18.06
N GLU A 277 -47.24 -5.35 -17.49
CA GLU A 277 -47.64 -6.70 -17.89
C GLU A 277 -48.03 -6.76 -19.39
N PRO A 278 -47.66 -7.82 -20.12
CA PRO A 278 -48.13 -8.01 -21.48
C PRO A 278 -49.59 -8.47 -21.50
N ALA A 279 -50.38 -7.83 -22.37
CA ALA A 279 -51.77 -8.18 -22.66
C ALA A 279 -51.89 -9.59 -23.28
N GLU A 280 -52.95 -10.31 -22.88
CA GLU A 280 -53.32 -11.62 -23.41
C GLU A 280 -53.64 -11.57 -24.92
N PRO A 281 -53.35 -12.63 -25.69
CA PRO A 281 -53.70 -12.71 -27.10
C PRO A 281 -55.18 -13.07 -27.31
N ASP A 282 -55.85 -12.31 -28.17
CA ASP A 282 -57.20 -12.59 -28.67
C ASP A 282 -57.29 -14.01 -29.29
N GLU A 283 -58.29 -14.77 -28.82
CA GLU A 283 -58.70 -16.06 -29.37
C GLU A 283 -59.26 -15.91 -30.80
N ILE A 284 -58.84 -16.82 -31.67
CA ILE A 284 -59.58 -17.20 -32.87
C ILE A 284 -60.43 -18.41 -32.49
N SER A 285 -61.68 -18.19 -32.07
CA SER A 285 -62.90 -18.75 -32.68
C SER A 285 -64.16 -18.33 -31.93
#